data_AF-A0A453KQK5-F1
#
_entry.id   AF-A0A453KQK5-F1
#
_cell.length_a   1.000
_cell.length_b   1.000
_cell.length_c   1.000
_cell.angle_alpha   90.00
_cell.angle_beta   90.00
_cell.angle_gamma   90.00
#
_symmetry.space_group_name_H-M   'P 1'
#
loop_
_entity.id
_entity.type
_entity.pdbx_description
1 polymer ?
#
loop_
_entity_poly.entity_id
_entity_poly.type
_entity_poly.pdbx_seq_one_letter_code
_entity_poly.pdbx_strand_id
1 'polypeptide(L)'
;MSFLSMWLELIGFSHGDTAVYMTMFSVATSLGGLLGGKMGDALARRYPNAGRIVLSQISAGSAVPLAGILLLGLPDDPSTGLAHGLVLFVMGLIISWNAAATNSPIFAEIVPVKSRTSIYALDRSFESILASFAPPAAGFLSQHLYGFRLADGGAGKATAERDRENAASLAKALYTAIAIPMTVCALIYSLLYRTYPRDRERARMQSLIGSELQHMELLEEGGDGDEQFELFETEADDSDVGTKKLLANRES
;
A
#
# COMPACT_ATOMS: atom_id res chain seq x y z
N MET A 1 -0.68 15.84 7.42
CA MET A 1 0.57 16.63 7.37
C MET A 1 0.38 18.06 7.85
N SER A 2 -0.68 18.77 7.45
CA SER A 2 -0.88 20.19 7.81
C SER A 2 -0.86 20.49 9.32
N PHE A 3 -1.49 19.66 10.15
CA PHE A 3 -1.49 19.85 11.61
C PHE A 3 -0.16 19.50 12.30
N LEU A 4 0.64 18.60 11.71
CA LEU A 4 1.96 18.28 12.25
C LEU A 4 2.93 19.45 12.04
N SER A 5 2.86 20.09 10.87
CA SER A 5 3.61 21.33 10.60
C SER A 5 3.20 22.46 11.53
N MET A 6 1.89 22.65 11.72
CA MET A 6 1.35 23.64 12.67
C MET A 6 1.82 23.37 14.10
N TRP A 7 1.86 22.10 14.53
CA TRP A 7 2.36 21.72 15.84
C TRP A 7 3.84 22.02 16.02
N LEU A 8 4.68 21.72 15.01
CA LEU A 8 6.11 22.07 15.04
C LEU A 8 6.33 23.58 15.18
N GLU A 9 5.54 24.39 14.46
CA GLU A 9 5.60 25.85 14.56
C GLU A 9 5.13 26.36 15.93
N LEU A 10 4.10 25.75 16.53
CA LEU A 10 3.62 26.09 17.88
C LEU A 10 4.63 25.77 18.99
N ILE A 11 5.49 24.76 18.80
CA ILE A 11 6.61 24.46 19.71
C ILE A 11 7.74 25.49 19.58
N GLY A 12 7.72 26.32 18.53
CA GLY A 12 8.69 27.38 18.30
C GLY A 12 9.75 27.05 17.25
N PHE A 13 9.57 26.00 16.44
CA PHE A 13 10.40 25.81 15.26
C PHE A 13 10.06 26.86 14.20
N SER A 14 11.07 27.30 13.44
CA SER A 14 10.85 28.22 12.34
C SER A 14 10.13 27.52 11.18
N HIS A 15 9.40 28.28 10.35
CA HIS A 15 8.79 27.76 9.12
C HIS A 15 9.80 27.02 8.22
N GLY A 16 11.06 27.51 8.20
CA GLY A 16 12.15 26.88 7.45
C GLY A 16 12.53 25.50 8.02
N ASP A 17 12.67 25.40 9.34
CA ASP A 17 12.97 24.13 10.01
C ASP A 17 11.83 23.13 9.84
N THR A 18 10.58 23.59 9.98
CA THR A 18 9.39 22.77 9.74
C THR A 18 9.38 22.20 8.31
N ALA A 19 9.72 23.02 7.30
CA ALA A 19 9.84 22.54 5.92
C ALA A 19 10.95 21.48 5.76
N VAL A 20 12.09 21.66 6.43
CA VAL A 20 13.17 20.66 6.46
C VAL A 20 12.69 19.35 7.10
N TYR A 21 11.96 19.40 8.22
CA TYR A 21 11.43 18.19 8.87
C TYR A 21 10.42 17.46 7.98
N MET A 22 9.51 18.18 7.32
CA MET A 22 8.48 17.58 6.45
C MET A 22 9.09 16.97 5.18
N THR A 23 10.09 17.62 4.59
CA THR A 23 10.82 17.07 3.43
C THR A 23 11.65 15.86 3.83
N MET A 24 12.35 15.91 4.97
CA MET A 24 13.08 14.77 5.51
C MET A 24 12.16 13.58 5.80
N PHE A 25 10.99 13.81 6.40
CA PHE A 25 9.98 12.77 6.60
C PHE A 25 9.54 12.13 5.27
N SER A 26 9.35 12.95 4.23
CA SER A 26 8.97 12.46 2.91
C SER A 26 10.07 11.59 2.28
N VAL A 27 11.33 12.02 2.36
CA VAL A 27 12.50 11.25 1.91
C VAL A 27 12.62 9.94 2.69
N ALA A 28 12.45 9.99 4.02
CA ALA A 28 12.45 8.82 4.88
C ALA A 28 11.35 7.83 4.48
N THR A 29 10.15 8.31 4.17
CA THR A 29 9.04 7.47 3.69
C THR A 29 9.39 6.78 2.37
N SER A 30 10.02 7.49 1.43
CA SER A 30 10.47 6.90 0.17
C SER A 30 11.54 5.83 0.37
N LEU A 31 12.55 6.11 1.19
CA LEU A 31 13.62 5.15 1.50
C LEU A 31 13.07 3.94 2.26
N GLY A 32 12.17 4.19 3.20
CA GLY A 32 11.48 3.16 3.97
C GLY A 32 10.70 2.22 3.07
N GLY A 33 10.04 2.73 2.04
CA GLY A 33 9.31 1.90 1.08
C GLY A 33 10.23 0.93 0.35
N LEU A 34 11.41 1.39 -0.08
CA LEU A 34 12.41 0.54 -0.73
C LEU A 34 12.95 -0.54 0.22
N LEU A 35 13.32 -0.16 1.44
CA LEU A 35 13.85 -1.07 2.45
C LEU A 35 12.80 -2.08 2.93
N GLY A 36 11.58 -1.61 3.19
CA GLY A 36 10.42 -2.40 3.57
C GLY A 36 10.05 -3.41 2.49
N GLY A 37 10.06 -3.01 1.21
CA GLY A 37 9.83 -3.93 0.09
C GLY A 37 10.88 -5.05 0.03
N LYS A 38 12.17 -4.71 0.06
CA LYS A 38 13.27 -5.70 0.05
C LYS A 38 13.19 -6.66 1.25
N MET A 39 12.93 -6.13 2.44
CA MET A 39 12.81 -6.93 3.65
C MET A 39 11.56 -7.82 3.61
N GLY A 40 10.43 -7.29 3.13
CA GLY A 40 9.20 -8.04 2.93
C GLY A 40 9.38 -9.21 1.97
N ASP A 41 10.07 -9.00 0.85
CA ASP A 41 10.35 -10.06 -0.14
C ASP A 41 11.33 -11.12 0.39
N ALA A 42 12.33 -10.72 1.17
CA ALA A 42 13.24 -11.65 1.83
C ALA A 42 12.49 -12.52 2.86
N LEU A 43 11.62 -11.90 3.65
CA LEU A 43 10.87 -12.60 4.69
C LEU A 43 9.76 -13.48 4.10
N ALA A 44 9.16 -13.08 2.98
CA ALA A 44 8.19 -13.88 2.23
C ALA A 44 8.82 -15.16 1.64
N ARG A 45 10.10 -15.13 1.24
CA ARG A 45 10.82 -16.33 0.81
C ARG A 45 10.97 -17.35 1.93
N ARG A 46 11.20 -16.90 3.17
CA ARG A 46 11.35 -17.78 4.34
C ARG A 46 10.02 -18.21 4.94
N TYR A 47 9.07 -17.28 5.04
CA TYR A 47 7.75 -17.46 5.64
C TYR A 47 6.66 -16.99 4.67
N PRO A 48 6.24 -17.85 3.72
CA PRO A 48 5.42 -17.44 2.60
C PRO A 48 4.03 -16.90 2.97
N ASN A 49 3.48 -17.30 4.12
CA ASN A 49 2.12 -16.94 4.54
C ASN A 49 2.08 -15.89 5.66
N ALA A 50 3.22 -15.57 6.27
CA ALA A 50 3.27 -14.76 7.48
C ALA A 50 4.32 -13.63 7.40
N GLY A 51 5.40 -13.82 6.63
CA GLY A 51 6.55 -12.91 6.63
C GLY A 51 6.18 -11.47 6.30
N ARG A 52 5.36 -11.26 5.26
CA ARG A 52 4.87 -9.92 4.90
C ARG A 52 4.04 -9.30 6.02
N ILE A 53 3.10 -10.06 6.57
CA ILE A 53 2.16 -9.59 7.61
C ILE A 53 2.91 -9.19 8.91
N VAL A 54 3.97 -9.92 9.29
CA VAL A 54 4.80 -9.59 10.46
C VAL A 54 5.40 -8.20 10.33
N LEU A 55 5.88 -7.83 9.12
CA LEU A 55 6.49 -6.53 8.90
C LEU A 55 5.50 -5.38 9.08
N SER A 56 4.26 -5.57 8.60
CA SER A 56 3.17 -4.62 8.81
C SER A 56 2.74 -4.51 10.26
N GLN A 57 2.77 -5.60 11.01
CA GLN A 57 2.50 -5.58 12.45
C GLN A 57 3.55 -4.80 13.23
N ILE A 58 4.83 -5.04 12.92
CA ILE A 58 5.93 -4.30 13.53
C ILE A 58 5.78 -2.81 13.19
N SER A 59 5.44 -2.50 11.94
CA SER A 59 5.24 -1.13 11.48
C SER A 59 4.08 -0.44 12.20
N ALA A 60 2.85 -0.96 12.08
CA ALA A 60 1.68 -0.37 12.73
C ALA A 60 1.79 -0.35 14.26
N GLY A 61 2.36 -1.41 14.85
CA GLY A 61 2.56 -1.54 16.29
C GLY A 61 3.61 -0.58 16.84
N SER A 62 4.67 -0.27 16.08
CA SER A 62 5.69 0.70 16.51
C SER A 62 5.35 2.15 16.14
N ALA A 63 4.47 2.38 15.18
CA ALA A 63 4.00 3.72 14.84
C ALA A 63 3.28 4.41 16.01
N VAL A 64 2.50 3.68 16.80
CA VAL A 64 1.78 4.21 17.98
C VAL A 64 2.75 4.72 19.07
N PRO A 65 3.69 3.90 19.60
CA PRO A 65 4.65 4.38 20.60
C PRO A 65 5.58 5.46 20.04
N LEU A 66 6.00 5.38 18.77
CA LEU A 66 6.82 6.44 18.16
C LEU A 66 6.08 7.77 18.07
N ALA A 67 4.79 7.76 17.70
CA ALA A 67 3.96 8.95 17.73
C ALA A 67 3.78 9.49 19.15
N GLY A 68 3.66 8.60 20.15
CA GLY A 68 3.60 8.98 21.57
C GLY A 68 4.89 9.63 22.06
N ILE A 69 6.05 9.07 21.69
CA ILE A 69 7.36 9.64 22.01
C ILE A 69 7.49 11.02 21.37
N LEU A 70 7.17 11.16 20.09
CA LEU A 70 7.27 12.42 19.36
C LEU A 70 6.37 13.51 19.94
N LEU A 71 5.08 13.21 20.15
CA LEU A 71 4.07 14.22 20.47
C LEU A 71 3.87 14.46 21.96
N LEU A 72 4.13 13.46 22.81
CA LEU A 72 3.85 13.53 24.25
C LEU A 72 5.10 13.35 25.12
N GLY A 73 6.17 12.75 24.57
CA GLY A 73 7.37 12.40 25.33
C GLY A 73 8.52 13.38 25.19
N LEU A 74 8.66 14.06 24.04
CA LEU A 74 9.74 15.02 23.84
C LEU A 74 9.40 16.38 24.48
N PRO A 75 10.39 17.08 25.08
CA PRO A 75 10.18 18.43 25.57
C PRO A 75 9.82 19.38 24.43
N ASP A 76 8.83 20.24 24.63
CA ASP A 76 8.44 21.33 23.73
C ASP A 76 9.49 22.46 23.76
N ASP A 77 10.74 22.15 23.39
CA ASP A 77 11.85 23.09 23.35
C ASP A 77 12.63 22.97 22.01
N PRO A 78 12.92 24.09 21.32
CA PRO A 78 13.66 24.11 20.05
C PRO A 78 15.07 23.47 20.12
N SER A 79 15.66 23.38 21.32
CA SER A 79 16.96 22.75 21.57
C SER A 79 16.97 21.25 21.27
N THR A 80 15.80 20.61 21.19
CA THR A 80 15.64 19.18 20.93
C THR A 80 15.31 18.87 19.46
N GLY A 81 15.55 19.81 18.54
CA GLY A 81 15.25 19.63 17.11
C GLY A 81 15.84 18.38 16.47
N LEU A 82 17.07 17.99 16.85
CA LEU A 82 17.68 16.76 16.34
C LEU A 82 16.90 15.51 16.76
N ALA A 83 16.41 15.46 18.01
CA ALA A 83 15.61 14.33 18.50
C ALA A 83 14.25 14.25 17.78
N HIS A 84 13.57 15.40 17.60
CA HIS A 84 12.34 15.48 16.81
C HIS A 84 12.55 15.00 15.38
N GLY A 85 13.63 15.44 14.74
CA GLY A 85 14.02 15.03 13.40
C GLY A 85 14.31 13.53 13.30
N LEU A 86 15.06 12.97 14.24
CA LEU A 86 15.38 11.54 14.28
C LEU A 86 14.11 10.69 14.42
N VAL A 87 13.21 11.06 15.33
CA VAL A 87 11.96 10.31 15.53
C VAL A 87 11.06 10.42 14.30
N LEU A 88 10.94 11.61 13.68
CA LEU A 88 10.21 11.78 12.42
C LEU A 88 10.81 10.94 11.28
N PHE A 89 12.14 10.89 11.18
CA PHE A 89 12.83 10.09 10.18
C PHE A 89 12.55 8.58 10.38
N VAL A 90 12.69 8.09 11.61
CA VAL A 90 12.40 6.68 11.95
C VAL A 90 10.92 6.35 11.71
N MET A 91 10.02 7.24 12.10
CA MET A 91 8.59 7.08 11.90
C MET A 91 8.23 7.03 10.41
N GLY A 92 8.83 7.89 9.58
CA GLY A 92 8.68 7.87 8.12
C GLY A 92 9.18 6.57 7.49
N LEU A 93 10.35 6.08 7.94
CA LEU A 93 10.89 4.80 7.48
C LEU A 93 9.92 3.65 7.76
N ILE A 94 9.39 3.59 8.98
CA ILE A 94 8.59 2.45 9.45
C ILE A 94 7.19 2.45 8.83
N ILE A 95 6.48 3.58 8.84
CA ILE A 95 5.08 3.67 8.36
C ILE A 95 4.94 3.17 6.91
N SER A 96 5.95 3.46 6.07
CA SER A 96 5.98 3.07 4.67
C SER A 96 5.96 1.55 4.43
N TRP A 97 6.37 0.74 5.41
CA TRP A 97 6.46 -0.70 5.27
C TRP A 97 5.09 -1.35 5.07
N ASN A 98 4.02 -0.74 5.60
CA ASN A 98 2.66 -1.27 5.47
C ASN A 98 2.24 -1.41 4.01
N ALA A 99 2.46 -0.36 3.21
CA ALA A 99 2.13 -0.36 1.79
C ALA A 99 3.11 -1.22 0.99
N ALA A 100 4.42 -0.98 1.16
CA ALA A 100 5.45 -1.53 0.30
C ALA A 100 5.76 -3.02 0.56
N ALA A 101 5.75 -3.46 1.83
CA ALA A 101 6.13 -4.83 2.19
C ALA A 101 4.95 -5.82 2.11
N THR A 102 3.74 -5.31 2.35
CA THR A 102 2.56 -6.14 2.64
C THR A 102 1.40 -5.86 1.70
N ASN A 103 0.80 -4.66 1.71
CA ASN A 103 -0.45 -4.42 0.98
C ASN A 103 -0.27 -4.64 -0.53
N SER A 104 0.67 -3.92 -1.16
CA SER A 104 0.85 -4.03 -2.61
C SER A 104 1.28 -5.45 -3.03
N PRO A 105 2.24 -6.11 -2.36
CA PRO A 105 2.59 -7.48 -2.71
C PRO A 105 1.46 -8.49 -2.48
N ILE A 106 0.67 -8.36 -1.42
CA ILE A 106 -0.47 -9.25 -1.16
C ILE A 106 -1.52 -9.10 -2.27
N PHE A 107 -1.84 -7.87 -2.69
CA PHE A 107 -2.73 -7.65 -3.84
C PHE A 107 -2.18 -8.28 -5.12
N ALA A 108 -0.87 -8.17 -5.37
CA ALA A 108 -0.26 -8.82 -6.52
C ALA A 108 -0.38 -10.36 -6.47
N GLU A 109 -0.31 -10.96 -5.27
CA GLU A 109 -0.39 -12.41 -5.08
C GLU A 109 -1.83 -12.96 -5.14
N ILE A 110 -2.84 -12.21 -4.66
CA ILE A 110 -4.23 -12.70 -4.59
C ILE A 110 -5.09 -12.27 -5.78
N VAL A 111 -4.76 -11.16 -6.45
CA VAL A 111 -5.58 -10.59 -7.52
C VAL A 111 -5.05 -11.01 -8.89
N PRO A 112 -5.93 -11.50 -9.79
CA PRO A 112 -5.53 -11.90 -11.13
C PRO A 112 -4.98 -10.71 -11.92
N VAL A 113 -4.04 -10.99 -12.83
CA VAL A 113 -3.28 -9.97 -13.59
C VAL A 113 -4.21 -8.98 -14.29
N LYS A 114 -5.34 -9.45 -14.82
CA LYS A 114 -6.33 -8.65 -15.56
C LYS A 114 -6.97 -7.54 -14.70
N SER A 115 -7.03 -7.67 -13.37
CA SER A 115 -7.68 -6.70 -12.48
C SER A 115 -6.74 -6.04 -11.46
N ARG A 116 -5.43 -6.27 -11.55
CA ARG A 116 -4.43 -5.67 -10.63
C ARG A 116 -4.47 -4.13 -10.63
N THR A 117 -4.58 -3.51 -11.80
CA THR A 117 -4.66 -2.04 -11.89
C THR A 117 -5.91 -1.51 -11.19
N SER A 118 -7.04 -2.22 -11.31
CA SER A 118 -8.31 -1.83 -10.69
C SER A 118 -8.24 -1.91 -9.17
N ILE A 119 -7.66 -2.97 -8.60
CA ILE A 119 -7.55 -3.09 -7.14
C ILE A 119 -6.62 -2.02 -6.55
N TYR A 120 -5.50 -1.70 -7.22
CA TYR A 120 -4.61 -0.64 -6.77
C TYR A 120 -5.25 0.74 -6.85
N ALA A 121 -6.00 1.01 -7.93
CA ALA A 121 -6.75 2.25 -8.06
C ALA A 121 -7.81 2.36 -6.96
N LEU A 122 -8.55 1.27 -6.70
CA LEU A 122 -9.58 1.22 -5.67
C LEU A 122 -9.00 1.49 -4.27
N ASP A 123 -7.90 0.81 -3.92
CA ASP A 123 -7.17 0.99 -2.66
C ASP A 123 -6.73 2.45 -2.47
N ARG A 124 -6.08 3.04 -3.48
CA ARG A 124 -5.66 4.45 -3.46
C ARG A 124 -6.84 5.42 -3.34
N SER A 125 -7.96 5.13 -3.99
CA SER A 125 -9.17 5.95 -3.88
C SER A 125 -9.75 5.92 -2.47
N PHE A 126 -9.85 4.74 -1.84
CA PHE A 126 -10.32 4.63 -0.46
C PHE A 126 -9.37 5.29 0.54
N GLU A 127 -8.06 5.09 0.39
CA GLU A 127 -7.05 5.73 1.22
C GLU A 127 -7.19 7.26 1.14
N SER A 128 -7.33 7.81 -0.07
CA SER A 128 -7.51 9.25 -0.28
C SER A 128 -8.79 9.78 0.37
N ILE A 129 -9.92 9.07 0.22
CA ILE A 129 -11.20 9.45 0.83
C ILE A 129 -11.06 9.47 2.36
N LEU A 130 -10.52 8.40 2.96
CA LEU A 130 -10.33 8.34 4.42
C LEU A 130 -9.34 9.42 4.91
N ALA A 131 -8.25 9.63 4.18
CA ALA A 131 -7.26 10.65 4.51
C ALA A 131 -7.84 12.07 4.46
N SER A 132 -8.84 12.33 3.60
CA SER A 132 -9.50 13.64 3.50
C SER A 132 -10.25 14.04 4.77
N PHE A 133 -10.72 13.06 5.57
CA PHE A 133 -11.38 13.31 6.84
C PHE A 133 -10.41 13.53 8.01
N ALA A 134 -9.14 13.15 7.86
CA ALA A 134 -8.18 13.25 8.95
C ALA A 134 -7.94 14.71 9.42
N PRO A 135 -7.75 15.72 8.52
CA PRO A 135 -7.59 17.10 8.97
C PRO A 135 -8.84 17.66 9.68
N PRO A 136 -10.07 17.56 9.13
CA PRO A 136 -11.27 17.99 9.85
C PRO A 136 -11.46 17.29 11.20
N ALA A 137 -11.22 15.98 11.29
CA ALA A 137 -11.32 15.24 12.53
C ALA A 137 -10.30 15.71 13.58
N ALA A 138 -9.03 15.88 13.18
CA ALA A 138 -7.98 16.36 14.07
C ALA A 138 -8.26 17.79 14.59
N GLY A 139 -8.77 18.67 13.72
CA GLY A 139 -9.20 20.02 14.10
C GLY A 139 -10.40 20.03 15.05
N PHE A 140 -11.39 19.15 14.81
CA PHE A 140 -12.53 19.01 15.70
C PHE A 140 -12.09 18.49 17.08
N LEU A 141 -11.24 17.44 17.13
CA LEU A 141 -10.70 16.90 18.38
C LEU A 141 -9.88 17.94 19.15
N SER A 142 -9.02 18.71 18.47
CA SER A 142 -8.19 19.71 19.14
C SER A 142 -9.04 20.81 19.78
N GLN A 143 -10.06 21.31 19.08
CA GLN A 143 -10.94 22.38 19.57
C GLN A 143 -11.91 21.91 20.67
N HIS A 144 -12.62 20.80 20.44
CA HIS A 144 -13.74 20.40 21.30
C HIS A 144 -13.32 19.49 22.46
N LEU A 145 -12.31 18.64 22.27
CA LEU A 145 -11.92 17.65 23.27
C LEU A 145 -10.73 18.11 24.12
N TYR A 146 -9.79 18.82 23.51
CA TYR A 146 -8.55 19.25 24.17
C TYR A 146 -8.46 20.77 24.40
N GLY A 147 -9.47 21.54 23.99
CA GLY A 147 -9.60 22.96 24.34
C GLY A 147 -8.66 23.90 23.59
N PHE A 148 -8.27 23.57 22.36
CA PHE A 148 -7.46 24.45 21.51
C PHE A 148 -8.13 25.82 21.33
N ARG A 149 -7.48 26.89 21.79
CA ARG A 149 -7.99 28.26 21.69
C ARG A 149 -7.44 28.93 20.43
N LEU A 150 -8.34 29.32 19.53
CA LEU A 150 -7.99 30.11 18.34
C LEU A 150 -7.35 31.44 18.77
N ALA A 151 -6.38 31.90 17.99
CA ALA A 151 -5.68 33.13 18.32
C ALA A 151 -6.57 34.35 18.11
N ASP A 152 -7.23 34.80 19.17
CA ASP A 152 -7.78 36.16 19.21
C ASP A 152 -6.59 37.13 19.14
N GLY A 153 -6.57 38.04 18.16
CA GLY A 153 -5.43 38.85 17.69
C GLY A 153 -4.77 39.84 18.67
N GLY A 154 -4.64 39.50 19.95
CA GLY A 154 -3.88 40.25 20.95
C GLY A 154 -2.45 39.75 21.05
N ALA A 155 -1.49 40.56 20.60
CA ALA A 155 -0.06 40.30 20.75
C ALA A 155 0.42 40.63 22.17
N GLY A 156 0.95 39.65 22.92
CA GLY A 156 1.55 39.86 24.24
C GLY A 156 2.19 38.60 24.84
N LYS A 157 2.84 38.67 26.00
CA LYS A 157 3.45 37.50 26.69
C LYS A 157 2.44 36.37 26.99
N ALA A 158 1.15 36.70 27.10
CA ALA A 158 0.06 35.73 27.19
C ALA A 158 -0.07 34.83 25.94
N THR A 159 0.51 35.23 24.80
CA THR A 159 0.52 34.46 23.56
C THR A 159 1.46 33.25 23.66
N ALA A 160 2.64 33.38 24.27
CA ALA A 160 3.60 32.27 24.35
C ALA A 160 3.17 31.13 25.29
N GLU A 161 2.59 31.45 26.45
CA GLU A 161 2.00 30.43 27.33
C GLU A 161 0.79 29.77 26.66
N ARG A 162 -0.05 30.56 25.98
CA ARG A 162 -1.20 30.04 25.21
C ARG A 162 -0.78 29.15 24.04
N ASP A 163 0.30 29.50 23.34
CA ASP A 163 0.81 28.71 22.22
C ASP A 163 1.37 27.37 22.71
N ARG A 164 2.00 27.34 23.88
CA ARG A 164 2.45 26.10 24.53
C ARG A 164 1.29 25.21 24.98
N GLU A 165 0.26 25.79 25.59
CA GLU A 165 -0.98 25.05 25.94
C GLU A 165 -1.66 24.49 24.68
N ASN A 166 -1.75 25.30 23.63
CA ASN A 166 -2.31 24.90 22.35
C ASN A 166 -1.47 23.81 21.65
N ALA A 167 -0.14 23.86 21.75
CA ALA A 167 0.76 22.82 21.26
C ALA A 167 0.48 21.48 21.95
N ALA A 168 0.35 21.48 23.28
CA ALA A 168 0.05 20.27 24.05
C ALA A 168 -1.34 19.70 23.73
N SER A 169 -2.36 20.55 23.56
CA SER A 169 -3.70 20.12 23.15
C SER A 169 -3.72 19.57 21.72
N LEU A 170 -2.97 20.19 20.82
CA LEU A 170 -2.83 19.74 19.44
C LEU A 170 -2.05 18.41 19.35
N ALA A 171 -0.98 18.25 20.14
CA ALA A 171 -0.24 16.99 20.27
C ALA A 171 -1.15 15.83 20.67
N LYS A 172 -1.98 16.01 21.70
CA LYS A 172 -2.93 14.98 22.15
C LYS A 172 -3.96 14.65 21.08
N ALA A 173 -4.47 15.65 20.37
CA ALA A 173 -5.40 15.45 19.26
C ALA A 173 -4.76 14.66 18.11
N LEU A 174 -3.54 15.04 17.71
CA LEU A 174 -2.77 14.38 16.66
C LEU A 174 -2.43 12.94 17.06
N TYR A 175 -2.00 12.72 18.29
CA TYR A 175 -1.70 11.38 18.81
C TYR A 175 -2.93 10.49 18.72
N THR A 176 -4.08 10.94 19.19
CA THR A 176 -5.35 10.17 19.12
C THR A 176 -5.76 9.90 17.67
N ALA A 177 -5.63 10.89 16.78
CA ALA A 177 -5.94 10.77 15.37
C ALA A 177 -5.00 9.82 14.60
N ILE A 178 -3.79 9.56 15.11
CA ILE A 178 -2.83 8.58 14.56
C ILE A 178 -3.03 7.20 15.21
N ALA A 179 -3.14 7.17 16.54
CA ALA A 179 -3.19 5.94 17.31
C ALA A 179 -4.43 5.09 17.00
N ILE A 180 -5.60 5.71 16.83
CA ILE A 180 -6.83 4.97 16.54
C ILE A 180 -6.74 4.25 15.18
N PRO A 181 -6.46 4.93 14.04
CA PRO A 181 -6.31 4.25 12.75
C PRO A 181 -5.19 3.21 12.74
N MET A 182 -4.04 3.50 13.36
CA MET A 182 -2.92 2.55 13.41
C MET A 182 -3.26 1.30 14.23
N THR A 183 -4.00 1.44 15.32
CA THR A 183 -4.47 0.30 16.13
C THR A 183 -5.47 -0.54 15.33
N VAL A 184 -6.43 0.09 14.66
CA VAL A 184 -7.37 -0.61 13.76
C VAL A 184 -6.60 -1.32 12.64
N CYS A 185 -5.57 -0.69 12.08
CA CYS A 185 -4.71 -1.28 11.07
C CYS A 185 -3.97 -2.52 11.59
N ALA A 186 -3.38 -2.47 12.79
CA ALA A 186 -2.76 -3.62 13.44
C ALA A 186 -3.77 -4.74 13.71
N LEU A 187 -5.01 -4.43 14.08
CA LEU A 187 -6.07 -5.43 14.23
C LEU A 187 -6.42 -6.10 12.89
N ILE A 188 -6.56 -5.32 11.81
CA ILE A 188 -6.84 -5.85 10.46
C ILE A 188 -5.70 -6.76 9.99
N TYR A 189 -4.44 -6.36 10.16
CA TYR A 189 -3.30 -7.23 9.86
C TYR A 189 -3.29 -8.50 10.72
N SER A 190 -3.84 -8.46 11.94
CA SER A 190 -3.94 -9.64 12.81
C SER A 190 -4.95 -10.65 12.22
N LEU A 191 -6.06 -10.14 11.68
CA LEU A 191 -7.05 -10.96 10.98
C LEU A 191 -6.48 -11.55 9.68
N LEU A 192 -5.59 -10.82 9.00
CA LEU A 192 -4.98 -11.24 7.75
C LEU A 192 -4.18 -12.54 7.90
N TYR A 193 -3.60 -12.84 9.06
CA TYR A 193 -2.95 -14.13 9.32
C TYR A 193 -3.89 -15.33 9.15
N ARG A 194 -5.20 -15.14 9.35
CA ARG A 194 -6.19 -16.22 9.21
C ARG A 194 -6.73 -16.34 7.79
N THR A 195 -6.98 -15.21 7.12
CA THR A 195 -7.59 -15.20 5.78
C THR A 195 -6.58 -15.41 4.67
N TYR A 196 -5.41 -14.76 4.76
CA TYR A 196 -4.42 -14.75 3.69
C TYR A 196 -3.93 -16.14 3.24
N PRO A 197 -3.65 -17.13 4.13
CA PRO A 197 -3.23 -18.45 3.68
C PRO A 197 -4.27 -19.11 2.75
N ARG A 198 -5.56 -18.97 3.08
CA ARG A 198 -6.67 -19.53 2.29
C ARG A 198 -6.87 -18.77 0.98
N ASP A 199 -6.82 -17.44 1.04
CA ASP A 199 -7.02 -16.61 -0.15
C ASP A 199 -5.88 -16.80 -1.17
N ARG A 200 -4.66 -16.97 -0.67
CA ARG A 200 -3.49 -17.28 -1.50
C ARG A 200 -3.57 -18.64 -2.17
N GLU A 201 -4.03 -19.66 -1.44
CA GLU A 201 -4.23 -21.00 -2.01
C GLU A 201 -5.30 -20.98 -3.11
N ARG A 202 -6.41 -20.28 -2.88
CA ARG A 202 -7.46 -20.07 -3.89
C ARG A 202 -6.94 -19.35 -5.13
N ALA A 203 -6.16 -18.29 -4.95
CA ALA A 203 -5.57 -17.55 -6.07
C ALA A 203 -4.60 -18.43 -6.89
N ARG A 204 -3.79 -19.26 -6.23
CA ARG A 204 -2.92 -20.23 -6.92
C ARG A 204 -3.72 -21.26 -7.71
N MET A 205 -4.77 -21.83 -7.12
CA MET A 205 -5.66 -22.78 -7.79
C MET A 205 -6.31 -22.15 -9.03
N GLN A 206 -6.83 -20.93 -8.91
CA GLN A 206 -7.42 -20.20 -10.05
C GLN A 206 -6.40 -19.91 -11.15
N SER A 207 -5.15 -19.59 -10.79
CA SER A 207 -4.09 -19.37 -11.78
C SER A 207 -3.73 -20.66 -12.52
N LEU A 208 -3.69 -21.80 -11.84
CA LEU A 208 -3.43 -23.11 -12.44
C LEU A 208 -4.56 -23.53 -13.38
N ILE A 209 -5.81 -23.41 -12.93
CA ILE A 209 -6.99 -23.71 -13.78
C ILE A 209 -6.98 -22.83 -15.03
N GLY A 210 -6.67 -21.54 -14.88
CA GLY A 210 -6.55 -20.61 -16.01
C GLY A 210 -5.45 -21.00 -17.00
N SER A 211 -4.29 -21.47 -16.53
CA SER A 211 -3.21 -21.92 -17.43
C SER A 211 -3.53 -23.24 -18.12
N GLU A 212 -4.19 -24.18 -17.43
CA GLU A 212 -4.62 -25.46 -18.01
C GLU A 212 -5.69 -25.25 -19.10
N LEU A 213 -6.69 -24.40 -18.83
CA LEU A 213 -7.70 -24.01 -19.83
C LEU A 213 -7.04 -23.40 -21.07
N GLN A 214 -6.11 -22.47 -20.88
CA GLN A 214 -5.41 -21.82 -22.00
C GLN A 214 -4.54 -22.81 -22.77
N HIS A 215 -3.95 -23.82 -22.10
CA HIS A 215 -3.23 -24.89 -22.77
C HIS A 215 -4.16 -25.80 -23.57
N MET A 216 -5.36 -26.10 -23.06
CA MET A 216 -6.38 -26.87 -23.78
C MET A 216 -6.90 -26.11 -25.01
N GLU A 217 -7.18 -24.82 -24.90
CA GLU A 217 -7.60 -23.97 -26.03
C GLU A 217 -6.52 -23.98 -27.14
N LEU A 218 -5.24 -23.89 -26.78
CA LEU A 218 -4.14 -23.97 -27.76
C LEU A 218 -4.03 -25.35 -28.44
N LEU A 219 -4.35 -26.42 -27.72
CA LEU A 219 -4.38 -27.77 -28.30
C LEU A 219 -5.59 -27.97 -29.22
N GLU A 220 -6.75 -27.40 -28.89
CA GLU A 220 -7.94 -27.43 -29.75
C GLU A 220 -7.73 -26.61 -31.03
N GLU A 221 -7.20 -25.37 -30.92
CA GLU A 221 -6.88 -24.55 -32.10
C GLU A 221 -5.75 -25.15 -32.96
N GLY A 222 -4.81 -25.86 -32.35
CA GLY A 222 -3.74 -26.57 -33.08
C GLY A 222 -4.21 -27.87 -33.74
N GLY A 223 -5.17 -28.58 -33.14
CA GLY A 223 -5.71 -29.83 -33.65
C GLY A 223 -6.70 -29.64 -34.81
N ASP A 224 -7.52 -28.58 -34.78
CA ASP A 224 -8.49 -28.28 -35.84
C ASP A 224 -7.82 -27.82 -37.15
N GLY A 225 -6.63 -27.19 -37.04
CA GLY A 225 -5.82 -26.79 -38.20
C GLY A 225 -5.19 -27.97 -38.94
N ASP A 226 -4.74 -29.00 -38.22
CA ASP A 226 -4.15 -30.20 -38.82
C ASP A 226 -5.23 -31.14 -39.40
N GLU A 227 -6.38 -31.32 -38.72
CA GLU A 227 -7.48 -32.13 -39.27
C GLU A 227 -8.10 -31.49 -40.53
N GLN A 228 -8.22 -30.15 -40.60
CA GLN A 228 -8.71 -29.47 -41.80
C GLN A 228 -7.69 -29.53 -42.96
N PHE A 229 -6.38 -29.55 -42.66
CA PHE A 229 -5.33 -29.69 -43.67
C PHE A 229 -5.22 -31.14 -44.17
N GLU A 230 -5.31 -32.15 -43.29
CA GLU A 230 -5.34 -33.57 -43.67
C GLU A 230 -6.60 -33.91 -44.47
N LEU A 231 -7.77 -33.36 -44.13
CA LEU A 231 -8.99 -33.58 -44.91
C LEU A 231 -8.89 -32.94 -46.31
N PHE A 232 -8.23 -31.78 -46.42
CA PHE A 232 -8.01 -31.09 -47.69
C PHE A 232 -6.94 -31.79 -48.56
N GLU A 233 -5.87 -32.32 -47.97
CA GLU A 233 -4.89 -33.15 -48.68
C GLU A 233 -5.51 -34.50 -49.12
N THR A 234 -6.36 -35.11 -48.30
CA THR A 234 -7.05 -36.36 -48.65
C THR A 234 -8.07 -36.15 -49.78
N GLU A 235 -8.84 -35.06 -49.76
CA GLU A 235 -9.74 -34.71 -50.88
C GLU A 235 -8.96 -34.35 -52.16
N ALA A 236 -7.79 -33.70 -52.03
CA ALA A 236 -6.94 -33.37 -53.16
C ALA A 236 -6.32 -34.63 -53.81
N ASP A 237 -5.88 -35.61 -53.02
CA ASP A 237 -5.29 -36.86 -53.55
C ASP A 237 -6.34 -37.76 -54.22
N ASP A 238 -7.56 -37.85 -53.66
CA ASP A 238 -8.64 -38.66 -54.24
C ASP A 238 -9.18 -38.05 -55.55
N SER A 239 -9.07 -36.73 -55.71
CA SER A 239 -9.40 -36.04 -56.97
C SER A 239 -8.39 -36.31 -58.10
N ASP A 240 -7.12 -36.56 -57.79
CA ASP A 240 -6.09 -36.84 -58.80
C ASP A 240 -6.13 -38.29 -59.31
N VAL A 241 -6.60 -39.23 -58.48
CA VAL A 241 -6.79 -40.64 -58.89
C VAL A 241 -7.97 -40.80 -59.86
N GLY A 242 -9.04 -40.02 -59.69
CA GLY A 242 -10.18 -39.99 -60.61
C GLY A 242 -9.82 -39.46 -62.01
N THR A 243 -8.98 -38.42 -62.06
CA THR A 243 -8.59 -37.77 -63.33
C THR A 243 -7.56 -38.58 -64.12
N LYS A 244 -6.64 -39.28 -63.44
CA LYS A 244 -5.66 -40.17 -64.08
C LYS A 244 -6.30 -41.41 -64.71
N LYS A 245 -7.35 -41.98 -64.12
CA LYS A 245 -8.10 -43.11 -64.72
C LYS A 245 -8.90 -42.72 -65.97
N LEU A 246 -9.36 -41.47 -66.07
CA LEU A 246 -10.11 -40.99 -67.24
C LEU A 246 -9.21 -40.68 -68.45
N LEU A 247 -7.95 -40.29 -68.22
CA LEU A 247 -7.00 -40.00 -69.30
C LEU A 247 -6.35 -41.28 -69.88
N ALA A 248 -6.17 -42.33 -69.08
CA ALA A 248 -5.59 -43.60 -69.54
C ALA A 248 -6.50 -44.41 -70.49
N ASN A 249 -7.80 -44.13 -70.53
CA ASN A 249 -8.77 -44.86 -71.36
C ASN A 249 -9.09 -44.18 -72.70
N ARG A 250 -8.39 -43.08 -73.03
CA ARG A 250 -8.58 -42.32 -74.28
C ARG A 250 -7.49 -42.59 -75.33
N GLU A 251 -6.47 -43.38 -75.00
CA GLU A 251 -5.37 -43.75 -75.90
C GLU A 251 -5.35 -45.25 -76.28
N SER A 252 -6.49 -45.94 -76.19
CA SER A 252 -6.68 -47.31 -76.69
C SER A 252 -7.76 -47.33 -77.78
#